data_AF-A0A4Q0IRW0-F1
#
_entry.id   AF-A0A4Q0IRW0-F1
#
_cell.length_a   1.000
_cell.length_b   1.000
_cell.length_c   1.000
_cell.angle_alpha   90.00
_cell.angle_beta   90.00
_cell.angle_gamma   90.00
#
_symmetry.space_group_name_H-M   'P 1'
#
loop_
_entity.id
_entity.type
_entity.pdbx_description
1 polymer ?
#
loop_
_entity_poly.entity_id
_entity_poly.type
_entity_poly.pdbx_seq_one_letter_code
_entity_poly.pdbx_strand_id
1 'polypeptide(L)'
;MAAPVWFDPKVYFNNKLASLEGYNDLTLTAAFTGAGYGVDADGLYRHFQDFGNAENVSPSAYFDAGYYMQAKAATYFGKAVNTVTGAEVSFVQETFRQAGLSAWDHYLRYGMAEGVDPSASFDTSAYMDAKLAQMQKT
;
A
#
# COMPACT_ATOMS: atom_id res chain seq x y z
N MET A 1 -0.02 12.78 -16.00
CA MET A 1 -0.54 13.45 -14.79
C MET A 1 0.65 13.61 -13.87
N ALA A 2 0.79 14.77 -13.21
CA ALA A 2 1.89 14.97 -12.27
C ALA A 2 1.75 14.01 -11.09
N ALA A 3 2.87 13.41 -10.66
CA ALA A 3 2.89 12.54 -9.50
C ALA A 3 2.52 13.33 -8.23
N PRO A 4 1.59 12.81 -7.41
CA PRO A 4 1.20 13.46 -6.17
C PRO A 4 2.29 13.31 -5.10
N VAL A 5 2.31 14.23 -4.14
CA VAL A 5 3.33 14.27 -3.06
C VAL A 5 3.38 13.04 -2.16
N TRP A 6 2.28 12.28 -2.08
CA TRP A 6 2.23 11.05 -1.30
C TRP A 6 2.87 9.85 -2.01
N PHE A 7 3.06 9.94 -3.33
CA PHE A 7 3.69 8.87 -4.12
C PHE A 7 5.21 9.04 -4.04
N ASP A 8 5.91 8.01 -3.58
CA ASP A 8 7.37 8.01 -3.53
C ASP A 8 7.89 7.16 -4.70
N PRO A 9 8.40 7.79 -5.79
CA PRO A 9 8.81 7.06 -6.98
C PRO A 9 9.98 6.10 -6.72
N LYS A 10 10.89 6.44 -5.80
CA LYS A 10 12.03 5.59 -5.47
C LYS A 10 11.56 4.35 -4.71
N VAL A 11 10.70 4.54 -3.72
CA VAL A 11 10.13 3.42 -2.95
C VAL A 11 9.28 2.55 -3.85
N TYR A 12 8.43 3.14 -4.69
CA TYR A 12 7.61 2.38 -5.64
C TYR A 12 8.46 1.54 -6.61
N PHE A 13 9.50 2.14 -7.22
CA PHE A 13 10.40 1.42 -8.13
C PHE A 13 11.08 0.24 -7.42
N ASN A 14 11.59 0.46 -6.21
CA ASN A 14 12.23 -0.59 -5.43
C ASN A 14 11.25 -1.70 -5.02
N ASN A 15 10.01 -1.35 -4.66
CA ASN A 15 8.98 -2.33 -4.33
C ASN A 15 8.57 -3.14 -5.56
N LYS A 16 8.44 -2.49 -6.73
CA LYS A 16 8.19 -3.17 -8.00
C LYS A 16 9.34 -4.11 -8.35
N LEU A 17 10.58 -3.66 -8.17
CA LEU A 17 11.76 -4.50 -8.37
C LEU A 17 11.76 -5.72 -7.46
N ALA A 18 11.48 -5.54 -6.17
CA ALA A 18 11.43 -6.62 -5.19
C ALA A 18 10.33 -7.65 -5.48
N SER A 19 9.26 -7.26 -6.18
CA SER A 19 8.19 -8.18 -6.61
C SER A 19 8.55 -9.07 -7.81
N LEU A 20 9.68 -8.81 -8.48
CA LEU A 20 10.06 -9.48 -9.73
C LEU A 20 11.31 -10.34 -9.55
N GLU A 21 11.23 -11.61 -9.94
CA GLU A 21 12.39 -12.50 -9.94
C GLU A 21 13.30 -12.25 -11.15
N GLY A 22 14.61 -12.18 -10.92
CA GLY A 22 15.62 -12.04 -11.98
C GLY A 22 15.78 -10.63 -12.56
N TYR A 23 15.09 -9.63 -12.00
CA TYR A 23 15.25 -8.23 -12.38
C TYR A 23 16.31 -7.52 -11.53
N ASN A 24 16.92 -6.49 -12.10
CA ASN A 24 17.72 -5.48 -11.41
C ASN A 24 17.30 -4.09 -11.90
N ASP A 25 17.87 -3.04 -11.32
CA ASP A 25 17.55 -1.64 -11.67
C ASP A 25 17.65 -1.37 -13.18
N LEU A 26 18.67 -1.92 -13.85
CA LEU A 26 18.89 -1.72 -15.28
C LEU A 26 17.83 -2.43 -16.12
N THR A 27 17.54 -3.71 -15.84
CA THR A 27 16.55 -4.47 -16.61
C THR A 27 15.13 -3.97 -16.37
N LEU A 28 14.81 -3.52 -15.15
CA LEU A 28 13.51 -2.93 -14.84
C LEU A 28 13.36 -1.56 -15.51
N THR A 29 14.39 -0.71 -15.48
CA THR A 29 14.38 0.58 -16.20
C THR A 29 14.16 0.38 -17.70
N ALA A 30 14.83 -0.62 -18.30
CA ALA A 30 14.64 -0.96 -19.70
C ALA A 30 13.22 -1.46 -19.99
N ALA A 31 12.63 -2.27 -19.10
CA ALA A 31 11.27 -2.77 -19.23
C ALA A 31 10.23 -1.63 -19.16
N PHE A 32 10.36 -0.71 -18.20
CA PHE A 32 9.51 0.48 -18.11
C PHE A 32 9.60 1.31 -19.39
N THR A 33 10.82 1.65 -19.82
CA THR A 33 11.05 2.46 -21.02
C THR A 33 10.51 1.77 -22.28
N GLY A 34 10.74 0.46 -22.43
CA GLY A 34 10.24 -0.33 -23.55
C GLY A 34 8.72 -0.44 -23.59
N ALA A 35 8.06 -0.41 -22.42
CA ALA A 35 6.60 -0.32 -22.29
C ALA A 35 6.07 1.13 -22.39
N GLY A 36 6.94 2.12 -22.66
CA GLY A 36 6.57 3.52 -22.85
C GLY A 36 6.45 4.32 -21.54
N TYR A 37 6.83 3.75 -20.39
CA TYR A 37 6.86 4.42 -19.10
C TYR A 37 8.21 5.11 -18.85
N GLY A 38 8.14 6.36 -18.36
CA GLY A 38 9.31 7.03 -17.78
C GLY A 38 9.66 6.41 -16.43
N VAL A 39 10.94 6.48 -16.05
CA VAL A 39 11.42 6.16 -14.70
C VAL A 39 11.57 7.41 -13.81
N ASP A 40 11.01 8.52 -14.26
CA ASP A 40 10.78 9.71 -13.44
C ASP A 40 9.50 9.57 -12.61
N ALA A 41 9.23 10.56 -11.75
CA ALA A 41 8.08 10.51 -10.85
C ALA A 41 6.75 10.30 -11.58
N ASP A 42 6.52 11.06 -12.66
CA ASP A 42 5.26 11.04 -13.41
C ASP A 42 5.08 9.74 -14.20
N GLY A 43 6.16 9.21 -14.79
CA GLY A 43 6.14 7.94 -15.51
C GLY A 43 5.88 6.75 -14.60
N LEU A 44 6.55 6.72 -13.43
CA LEU A 44 6.34 5.69 -12.42
C LEU A 44 4.95 5.77 -11.79
N TYR A 45 4.46 6.98 -11.53
CA TYR A 45 3.10 7.18 -11.03
C TYR A 45 2.06 6.71 -12.05
N ARG A 46 2.26 6.99 -13.34
CA ARG A 46 1.37 6.47 -14.39
C ARG A 46 1.36 4.94 -14.41
N HIS A 47 2.52 4.29 -14.31
CA HIS A 47 2.57 2.84 -14.20
C HIS A 47 1.89 2.32 -12.93
N PHE A 48 2.00 3.02 -11.80
CA PHE A 48 1.27 2.69 -10.59
C PHE A 48 -0.25 2.75 -10.82
N GLN A 49 -0.76 3.79 -11.47
CA GLN A 49 -2.18 3.93 -11.79
C GLN A 49 -2.67 2.81 -12.72
N ASP A 50 -1.89 2.48 -13.75
CA ASP A 50 -2.27 1.50 -14.77
C ASP A 50 -2.18 0.06 -14.25
N PHE A 51 -1.16 -0.24 -13.44
CA PHE A 51 -0.83 -1.62 -13.02
C PHE A 51 -0.48 -1.74 -11.55
N GLY A 52 0.43 -0.90 -11.04
CA GLY A 52 1.02 -1.09 -9.71
C GLY A 52 0.01 -1.15 -8.57
N ASN A 53 -1.06 -0.36 -8.66
CA ASN A 53 -2.14 -0.37 -7.68
C ASN A 53 -2.85 -1.73 -7.64
N ALA A 54 -3.24 -2.26 -8.81
CA ALA A 54 -3.90 -3.56 -8.93
C ALA A 54 -2.97 -4.73 -8.52
N GLU A 55 -1.67 -4.57 -8.75
CA GLU A 55 -0.62 -5.51 -8.33
C GLU A 55 -0.32 -5.45 -6.82
N ASN A 56 -0.95 -4.54 -6.06
CA ASN A 56 -0.67 -4.28 -4.65
C ASN A 56 0.80 -3.90 -4.38
N VAL A 57 1.45 -3.21 -5.33
CA VAL A 57 2.79 -2.67 -5.11
C VAL A 57 2.66 -1.40 -4.27
N SER A 58 3.28 -1.41 -3.09
CA SER A 58 3.29 -0.28 -2.16
C SER A 58 3.82 1.00 -2.83
N PRO A 59 3.02 2.09 -2.89
CA PRO A 59 3.37 3.32 -3.60
C PRO A 59 4.27 4.28 -2.83
N SER A 60 4.47 4.06 -1.52
CA SER A 60 5.26 4.95 -0.67
C SER A 60 5.80 4.22 0.56
N ALA A 61 6.68 4.90 1.32
CA ALA A 61 7.15 4.39 2.61
C ALA A 61 6.08 4.40 3.71
N TYR A 62 4.97 5.11 3.50
CA TYR A 62 3.89 5.29 4.48
C TYR A 62 2.78 4.25 4.36
N PHE A 63 2.80 3.45 3.29
CA PHE A 63 1.81 2.40 3.06
C PHE A 63 2.51 1.12 2.63
N ASP A 64 2.29 0.05 3.38
CA ASP A 64 2.77 -1.28 3.08
C ASP A 64 1.57 -2.18 2.79
N ALA A 65 1.36 -2.53 1.52
CA ALA A 65 0.22 -3.35 1.11
C ALA A 65 0.20 -4.74 1.77
N GLY A 66 1.37 -5.35 1.96
CA GLY A 66 1.49 -6.67 2.58
C GLY A 66 1.20 -6.64 4.08
N TYR A 67 1.70 -5.62 4.78
CA TYR A 67 1.33 -5.37 6.17
C TYR A 67 -0.15 -5.00 6.31
N TYR A 68 -0.66 -4.12 5.44
CA TYR A 68 -2.04 -3.66 5.49
C TYR A 68 -3.05 -4.80 5.36
N MET A 69 -2.78 -5.80 4.52
CA MET A 69 -3.62 -6.99 4.41
C MET A 69 -3.61 -7.82 5.71
N GLN A 70 -2.47 -7.92 6.40
CA GLN A 70 -2.37 -8.57 7.71
C GLN A 70 -3.11 -7.77 8.78
N ALA A 71 -2.95 -6.45 8.80
CA ALA A 71 -3.67 -5.57 9.71
C ALA A 71 -5.18 -5.64 9.50
N LYS A 72 -5.63 -5.63 8.24
CA LYS A 72 -7.06 -5.79 7.91
C LYS A 72 -7.60 -7.15 8.34
N ALA A 73 -6.83 -8.23 8.15
CA ALA A 73 -7.20 -9.55 8.65
C ALA A 73 -7.30 -9.54 10.18
N ALA A 74 -6.35 -8.89 10.86
CA ALA A 74 -6.34 -8.77 12.31
C ALA A 74 -7.60 -8.06 12.83
N THR A 75 -7.96 -6.93 12.21
CA THR A 75 -9.21 -6.19 12.51
C THR A 75 -10.45 -7.04 12.25
N TYR A 76 -10.52 -7.75 11.12
CA TYR A 76 -11.68 -8.56 10.75
C TYR A 76 -11.89 -9.77 11.66
N PHE A 77 -10.81 -10.48 12.03
CA PHE A 77 -10.88 -11.69 12.86
C PHE A 77 -10.72 -11.41 14.36
N GLY A 78 -10.53 -10.15 14.76
CA GLY A 78 -10.35 -9.77 16.17
C GLY A 78 -9.07 -10.31 16.79
N LYS A 79 -7.95 -10.26 16.04
CA LYS A 79 -6.65 -10.80 16.43
C LYS A 79 -5.58 -9.71 16.51
N ALA A 80 -4.44 -10.04 17.11
CA ALA A 80 -3.23 -9.23 16.95
C ALA A 80 -2.63 -9.48 15.56
N VAL A 81 -2.03 -8.46 14.95
CA VAL A 81 -1.46 -8.54 13.58
C VAL A 81 -0.44 -9.67 13.46
N ASN A 82 0.37 -9.93 14.50
CA ASN A 82 1.38 -10.98 14.49
C ASN A 82 0.82 -12.40 14.73
N THR A 83 -0.49 -12.58 14.90
CA THR A 83 -1.14 -13.88 15.10
C THR A 83 -2.11 -14.26 13.98
N VAL A 84 -2.26 -13.41 12.96
CA VAL A 84 -3.05 -13.74 11.77
C VAL A 84 -2.35 -14.83 10.95
N THR A 85 -3.15 -15.74 10.41
CA THR A 85 -2.65 -16.84 9.58
C THR A 85 -2.61 -16.45 8.10
N GLY A 86 -1.81 -17.14 7.31
CA GLY A 86 -1.80 -16.94 5.85
C GLY A 86 -3.18 -17.13 5.21
N ALA A 87 -3.99 -18.07 5.71
CA ALA A 87 -5.35 -18.30 5.21
C ALA A 87 -6.28 -17.10 5.46
N GLU A 88 -6.13 -16.41 6.59
CA GLU A 88 -6.90 -15.21 6.94
C GLU A 88 -6.48 -14.00 6.08
N VAL A 89 -5.19 -13.88 5.78
CA VAL A 89 -4.69 -12.87 4.83
C VAL A 89 -5.22 -13.15 3.43
N SER A 90 -5.17 -14.41 2.98
CA SER A 90 -5.72 -14.82 1.67
C SER A 90 -7.24 -14.59 1.57
N PHE A 91 -7.99 -14.77 2.67
CA PHE A 91 -9.40 -14.43 2.72
C PHE A 91 -9.64 -12.94 2.46
N VAL A 92 -8.85 -12.04 3.07
CA VAL A 92 -8.95 -10.59 2.84
C VAL A 92 -8.55 -10.25 1.40
N GLN A 93 -7.45 -10.81 0.90
CA GLN A 93 -7.00 -10.61 -0.49
C GLN A 93 -8.09 -10.98 -1.51
N GLU A 94 -8.72 -12.14 -1.33
CA GLU A 94 -9.79 -12.60 -2.20
C GLU A 94 -11.04 -11.70 -2.09
N THR A 95 -11.38 -11.25 -0.88
CA THR A 95 -12.48 -10.31 -0.66
C THR A 95 -12.25 -8.98 -1.40
N PHE A 96 -11.03 -8.44 -1.32
CA PHE A 96 -10.65 -7.21 -2.04
C PHE A 96 -10.71 -7.42 -3.54
N ARG A 97 -10.19 -8.54 -4.04
CA ARG A 97 -10.24 -8.89 -5.46
C ARG A 97 -11.69 -8.99 -5.96
N GLN A 98 -12.59 -9.62 -5.21
CA GLN A 98 -14.01 -9.72 -5.55
C GLN A 98 -14.71 -8.35 -5.54
N ALA A 99 -14.29 -7.44 -4.66
CA ALA A 99 -14.77 -6.06 -4.61
C ALA A 99 -14.11 -5.14 -5.66
N GLY A 100 -13.14 -5.63 -6.43
CA GLY A 100 -12.38 -4.82 -7.39
C GLY A 100 -11.53 -3.74 -6.71
N LEU A 101 -10.97 -4.05 -5.53
CA LEU A 101 -10.14 -3.14 -4.74
C LEU A 101 -8.71 -3.68 -4.61
N SER A 102 -7.74 -2.79 -4.66
CA SER A 102 -6.43 -3.05 -4.07
C SER A 102 -6.42 -2.74 -2.57
N ALA A 103 -5.34 -3.12 -1.87
CA ALA A 103 -5.09 -2.70 -0.50
C ALA A 103 -5.05 -1.17 -0.37
N TRP A 104 -4.42 -0.49 -1.33
CA TRP A 104 -4.35 0.97 -1.35
C TRP A 104 -5.73 1.62 -1.59
N ASP A 105 -6.54 1.08 -2.51
CA ASP A 105 -7.90 1.57 -2.75
C ASP A 105 -8.77 1.41 -1.50
N HIS A 106 -8.65 0.27 -0.81
CA HIS A 106 -9.37 0.03 0.42
C HIS A 106 -8.92 0.99 1.54
N TYR A 107 -7.61 1.22 1.70
CA TYR A 107 -7.12 2.16 2.69
C TYR A 107 -7.65 3.57 2.47
N LEU A 108 -7.59 4.07 1.23
CA LEU A 108 -8.07 5.41 0.88
C LEU A 108 -9.58 5.59 1.11
N ARG A 109 -10.38 4.53 0.93
CA ARG A 109 -11.84 4.61 1.03
C ARG A 109 -12.38 4.28 2.43
N TYR A 110 -11.77 3.32 3.12
CA TYR A 110 -12.33 2.69 4.32
C TYR A 110 -11.32 2.54 5.46
N GLY A 111 -10.06 2.21 5.14
CA GLY A 111 -9.07 1.78 6.14
C GLY A 111 -8.89 2.73 7.32
N MET A 112 -8.81 4.04 7.05
CA MET A 112 -8.66 5.05 8.10
C MET A 112 -9.88 5.09 9.04
N ALA A 113 -11.09 4.95 8.51
CA ALA A 113 -12.32 4.96 9.31
C ALA A 113 -12.50 3.67 10.13
N GLU A 114 -11.96 2.56 9.64
CA GLU A 114 -11.91 1.28 10.35
C GLU A 114 -10.78 1.19 11.37
N GLY A 115 -9.86 2.16 11.39
CA GLY A 115 -8.69 2.14 12.27
C GLY A 115 -7.60 1.13 11.86
N VAL A 116 -7.55 0.74 10.59
CA VAL A 116 -6.54 -0.22 10.09
C VAL A 116 -5.23 0.51 9.80
N ASP A 117 -4.15 0.05 10.42
CA ASP A 117 -2.82 0.62 10.25
C ASP A 117 -2.29 0.44 8.81
N PRO A 118 -1.88 1.53 8.11
CA PRO A 118 -1.35 1.48 6.75
C PRO A 118 0.04 0.84 6.64
N SER A 119 0.79 0.80 7.74
CA SER A 119 2.14 0.23 7.81
C SER A 119 2.47 -0.13 9.26
N ALA A 120 3.47 -1.00 9.46
CA ALA A 120 3.95 -1.36 10.80
C ALA A 120 4.54 -0.19 11.60
N SER A 121 4.88 0.91 10.92
CA SER A 121 5.49 2.11 11.51
C SER A 121 4.46 3.17 11.93
N PHE A 122 3.16 2.92 11.71
CA PHE A 122 2.10 3.85 12.03
C PHE A 122 1.04 3.19 12.92
N ASP A 123 0.75 3.82 14.06
CA ASP A 123 -0.34 3.42 14.97
C ASP A 123 -1.50 4.42 14.82
N THR A 124 -2.56 3.98 14.16
CA THR A 124 -3.75 4.79 13.89
C THR A 124 -4.47 5.15 15.18
N SER A 125 -4.54 4.24 16.14
CA SER A 125 -5.25 4.47 17.40
C SER A 125 -4.53 5.53 18.23
N ALA A 126 -3.22 5.41 18.40
CA ALA A 126 -2.41 6.39 19.11
C ALA A 126 -2.46 7.78 18.44
N TYR A 127 -2.46 7.83 17.11
CA TYR A 127 -2.63 9.09 16.37
C TYR A 127 -3.99 9.75 16.66
N MET A 128 -5.08 8.98 16.62
CA MET A 128 -6.42 9.51 16.88
C MET A 128 -6.59 9.99 18.32
N ASP A 129 -6.05 9.25 19.29
CA ASP A 129 -6.05 9.67 20.70
C ASP A 129 -5.28 10.98 20.90
N ALA A 130 -4.11 11.11 20.27
CA ALA A 130 -3.34 12.35 20.32
C ALA A 130 -4.10 13.53 19.69
N LYS A 131 -4.85 13.30 18.60
CA LYS A 131 -5.69 14.32 17.97
C LYS A 131 -6.90 14.70 18.80
N LEU A 132 -7.57 13.73 19.42
CA LEU A 132 -8.65 13.97 20.36
C LEU A 132 -8.18 14.83 21.54
N ALA A 133 -7.03 14.49 22.13
CA ALA A 133 -6.45 15.26 23.21
C ALA A 133 -6.06 16.69 22.80
N GLN A 134 -5.66 16.91 21.54
CA GLN A 134 -5.42 18.26 21.00
C GLN A 134 -6.72 19.06 20.88
N MET A 135 -7.79 18.45 20.40
CA MET A 135 -9.10 19.11 20.23
C MET A 135 -9.77 19.48 21.56
N GLN A 136 -9.55 18.68 22.61
CA GLN A 136 -10.08 18.95 23.96
C GLN A 136 -9.33 20.05 24.72
N LYS A 137 -8.16 20.49 24.23
CA LYS A 137 -7.36 21.58 24.82
C LYS A 137 -7.74 22.97 24.28
N THR A 138 -8.72 23.04 23.39
CA THR A 138 -9.30 24.26 22.81
C THR A 138 -10.65 24.56 23.43
#